data_AF-A0AB37HKE6-F1
#
_entry.id   AF-A0AB37HKE6-F1
#
_cell.length_a   1.000
_cell.length_b   1.000
_cell.length_c   1.000
_cell.angle_alpha   90.00
_cell.angle_beta   90.00
_cell.angle_gamma   90.00
#
_symmetry.space_group_name_H-M   'P 1'
#
loop_
_entity.id
_entity.type
_entity.pdbx_description
1 polymer ?
#
loop_
_entity_poly.entity_id
_entity_poly.type
_entity_poly.pdbx_seq_one_letter_code
_entity_poly.pdbx_strand_id
1 'polypeptide(L)' 'MLEQIFEAHNKKYMFSKIVNLWGDEEIGLYENSDLIGYLNEKYSVEEAIKLITAHQEFKKLGVIV' A
#
# COMPACT_ATOMS: atom_id res chain seq x y z
N MET A 1 -3.79 -1.46 -15.59
CA MET A 1 -4.20 -0.74 -14.36
C MET A 1 -3.89 -1.67 -13.20
N LEU A 2 -3.03 -1.24 -12.27
CA LEU A 2 -2.73 -2.02 -11.07
C LEU A 2 -3.78 -1.66 -10.02
N GLU A 3 -4.64 -2.62 -9.68
CA GLU A 3 -5.59 -2.53 -8.56
C GLU A 3 -5.57 -3.87 -7.83
N GLN A 4 -4.95 -3.90 -6.64
CA GLN A 4 -4.85 -5.13 -5.85
C GLN A 4 -5.48 -4.93 -4.48
N ILE A 5 -6.59 -5.62 -4.26
CA ILE A 5 -7.43 -5.53 -3.06
C ILE A 5 -7.14 -6.73 -2.17
N PHE A 6 -7.01 -6.49 -0.87
CA PHE A 6 -6.81 -7.54 0.14
C PHE A 6 -7.41 -7.13 1.48
N GLU A 7 -7.61 -8.11 2.36
CA GLU A 7 -8.11 -7.89 3.72
C GLU A 7 -7.03 -8.24 4.74
N ALA A 8 -6.84 -7.38 5.73
CA ALA A 8 -5.93 -7.62 6.85
C ALA A 8 -6.46 -6.88 8.09
N HIS A 9 -6.24 -7.41 9.29
CA HIS A 9 -6.58 -6.72 10.55
C HIS A 9 -8.04 -6.21 10.63
N ASN A 10 -8.99 -6.96 10.06
CA ASN A 10 -10.41 -6.57 9.93
C ASN A 10 -10.65 -5.26 9.15
N LYS A 11 -9.74 -4.92 8.23
CA LYS A 11 -9.86 -3.77 7.33
C LYS A 11 -9.62 -4.18 5.88
N LYS A 12 -10.23 -3.44 4.96
CA LYS A 12 -10.01 -3.59 3.53
C LYS A 12 -8.89 -2.67 3.08
N TYR A 13 -7.90 -3.24 2.40
CA TYR A 13 -6.80 -2.51 1.81
C TYR A 13 -6.83 -2.60 0.28
N MET A 14 -6.26 -1.59 -0.36
CA MET A 14 -6.11 -1.55 -1.82
C MET A 14 -4.80 -0.88 -2.19
N PHE A 15 -3.99 -1.55 -3.00
CA PHE A 15 -2.93 -0.91 -3.75
C PHE A 15 -3.45 -0.44 -5.09
N SER A 16 -3.21 0.83 -5.42
CA SER A 16 -3.57 1.41 -6.71
C SER A 16 -2.47 2.30 -7.24
N LYS A 17 -2.31 2.31 -8.56
CA LYS A 17 -1.35 3.19 -9.24
C LYS A 17 -1.92 4.60 -9.34
N ILE A 18 -1.17 5.58 -8.87
CA ILE A 18 -1.53 6.99 -8.87
C ILE A 18 -0.45 7.81 -9.56
N VAL A 19 -0.82 8.97 -10.07
CA VAL A 19 0.11 9.93 -10.67
C VAL A 19 0.20 11.13 -9.75
N ASN A 20 1.40 11.47 -9.29
CA ASN A 20 1.61 12.60 -8.40
C ASN A 20 1.53 13.94 -9.17
N LEU A 21 1.64 15.07 -8.46
CA LEU A 21 1.55 16.41 -9.05
C LEU A 21 2.66 16.72 -10.07
N TRP A 22 3.73 15.93 -10.08
CA TRP A 22 4.88 16.05 -10.98
C TRP A 22 4.77 15.14 -12.20
N GLY A 23 3.74 14.29 -12.27
CA GLY A 23 3.54 13.33 -13.35
C GLY A 23 4.23 11.98 -13.12
N ASP A 24 4.87 11.77 -11.96
CA ASP A 24 5.48 10.49 -11.65
C ASP A 24 4.45 9.47 -11.16
N GLU A 25 4.69 8.21 -11.50
CA GLU A 25 3.83 7.11 -11.13
C GLU A 25 4.23 6.53 -9.76
N GLU A 26 3.28 6.48 -8.84
CA GLU A 26 3.45 5.93 -7.50
C GLU A 26 2.39 4.86 -7.23
N ILE A 27 2.60 4.05 -6.20
CA ILE A 27 1.63 3.05 -5.76
C ILE A 27 1.09 3.49 -4.40
N GLY A 28 -0.16 3.94 -4.35
CA GLY A 28 -0.84 4.33 -3.12
C GLY A 28 -1.45 3.12 -2.40
N LEU A 29 -1.35 3.09 -1.08
CA LEU A 29 -2.08 2.16 -0.21
C LEU A 29 -3.30 2.85 0.40
N TYR A 30 -4.47 2.29 0.17
CA TYR A 30 -5.73 2.77 0.72
C TYR A 30 -6.22 1.80 1.80
N GLU A 31 -6.75 2.33 2.90
CA GLU A 31 -7.46 1.61 3.95
C GLU A 31 -8.90 2.10 3.97
N ASN A 32 -9.88 1.21 3.73
CA ASN A 32 -11.31 1.59 3.66
C ASN A 32 -11.60 2.80 2.74
N SER A 33 -10.87 2.89 1.61
CA SER A 33 -10.92 3.97 0.61
C SER A 33 -10.16 5.26 0.98
N ASP A 34 -9.55 5.36 2.15
CA ASP A 34 -8.69 6.48 2.52
C ASP A 34 -7.22 6.18 2.19
N LEU A 35 -6.52 7.09 1.52
CA LEU A 35 -5.08 6.96 1.24
C LEU A 35 -4.31 7.06 2.57
N ILE A 36 -3.59 6.00 2.93
CA ILE A 36 -2.82 5.93 4.18
C ILE A 36 -1.30 6.01 4.00
N GLY A 37 -0.84 6.09 2.75
CA GLY A 37 0.54 6.36 2.35
C GLY A 37 0.92 5.67 1.03
N TYR A 38 2.20 5.68 0.70
CA TYR A 38 2.73 5.20 -0.58
C TYR A 38 3.62 3.98 -0.41
N LEU A 39 3.54 3.01 -1.31
CA LEU A 39 4.42 1.84 -1.30
C LEU A 39 5.88 2.29 -1.38
N ASN A 40 6.67 1.85 -0.41
CA ASN A 40 8.10 2.07 -0.45
C ASN A 40 8.72 1.29 -1.62
N GLU A 41 9.54 1.97 -2.42
CA GLU A 41 10.23 1.43 -3.60
C GLU A 41 11.05 0.16 -3.33
N LYS A 42 11.39 -0.10 -2.06
CA LYS A 42 12.11 -1.31 -1.63
C LYS A 42 11.25 -2.58 -1.60
N TYR A 43 9.93 -2.45 -1.71
CA TYR A 43 8.99 -3.57 -1.64
C TYR A 43 8.17 -3.69 -2.91
N SER A 44 8.00 -4.92 -3.39
CA SER A 44 6.94 -5.22 -4.35
C SER A 44 5.57 -5.22 -3.66
N VAL A 45 4.51 -5.09 -4.46
CA VAL A 45 3.12 -5.16 -3.97
C VAL A 45 2.86 -6.48 -3.23
N GLU A 46 3.34 -7.60 -3.78
CA GLU A 46 3.16 -8.92 -3.17
C GLU A 46 3.86 -9.04 -1.81
N GLU A 47 5.08 -8.51 -1.68
CA GLU A 47 5.81 -8.48 -0.41
C GLU A 47 5.13 -7.57 0.61
N ALA A 48 4.66 -6.40 0.16
CA ALA A 48 3.95 -5.46 1.02
C ALA A 48 2.64 -6.06 1.53
N ILE A 49 1.86 -6.77 0.69
CA ILE A 49 0.64 -7.46 1.12
C ILE A 49 0.97 -8.50 2.20
N LYS A 50 2.00 -9.32 2.00
CA LYS A 50 2.43 -10.32 3.00
C LYS A 50 2.80 -9.65 4.33
N LEU A 51 3.57 -8.56 4.28
CA LEU A 51 4.01 -7.83 5.47
C LEU A 51 2.85 -7.14 6.19
N ILE A 52 1.97 -6.45 5.46
CA ILE A 52 0.79 -5.79 6.02
C ILE A 52 -0.12 -6.84 6.66
N THR A 53 -0.30 -8.00 6.03
CA THR A 53 -1.14 -9.08 6.58
C THR A 53 -0.54 -9.67 7.86
N ALA A 54 0.78 -9.86 7.90
CA ALA A 54 1.47 -10.44 9.05
C ALA A 54 1.69 -9.47 10.22
N HIS A 55 1.85 -8.17 9.96
CA HIS A 55 2.27 -7.18 10.97
C HIS A 55 1.34 -5.96 10.98
N GLN A 56 0.69 -5.70 12.12
CA GLN A 56 -0.13 -4.49 12.31
C GLN A 56 0.68 -3.19 12.25
N GLU A 57 1.97 -3.25 12.60
CA GLU A 57 2.86 -2.09 12.61
C GLU A 57 3.72 -1.95 11.34
N PHE A 58 3.24 -2.46 10.20
CA PHE A 58 3.93 -2.40 8.90
C PHE A 58 4.44 -1.01 8.51
N LYS A 59 3.75 0.07 8.94
CA LYS A 59 4.22 1.45 8.73
C LYS A 59 5.56 1.72 9.42
N LYS A 60 5.76 1.19 10.63
CA LYS A 60 7.05 1.30 11.34
C LYS A 60 8.17 0.47 10.68
N LEU A 61 7.79 -0.57 9.92
CA LEU A 61 8.73 -1.37 9.13
C LEU A 61 9.13 -0.67 7.83
N GLY A 62 8.59 0.52 7.53
CA GLY A 62 8.91 1.29 6.33
C GLY A 62 8.29 0.70 5.06
N VAL A 63 7.28 -0.16 5.16
CA VAL A 63 6.56 -0.71 4.00
C VAL A 63 5.86 0.40 3.22
N ILE A 64 5.40 1.42 3.94
CA ILE A 64 4.70 2.58 3.39
C ILE A 64 5.43 3.86 3.85
N VAL A 65 5.61 4.81 2.93
CA VAL A 65 6.24 6.13 3.12
C VAL A 65 5.19 7.20 3.33
#